data_AF-A0A257JHR9-F1
#
_entry.id   AF-A0A257JHR9-F1
#
_cell.length_a   1.000
_cell.length_b   1.000
_cell.length_c   1.000
_cell.angle_alpha   90.00
_cell.angle_beta   90.00
_cell.angle_gamma   90.00
#
_symmetry.space_group_name_H-M   'P 1'
#
loop_
_entity.id
_entity.type
_entity.pdbx_description
1 polymer ?
#
loop_
_entity_poly.entity_id
_entity_poly.type
_entity_poly.pdbx_seq_one_letter_code
_entity_poly.pdbx_strand_id
1 'polypeptide(L)'
;LHADHRLAVANPQLARFFLEKAALRGQPEAQRKLGALLLREAAALPESEMAIGWLHQAAAAGDGHAVTLLQSLVLPVGDDDAEAVFAVEQVRRSDPWLAHRLALARAFGLTKLEALCVDPVDGLRPWGLVVGKNPFIAQARLSAPRAIPAVSDAALGTAQRAAAFFGQSRGESGASEGDLRSRSLRQRRLFDRLGLDDAMFFADATSMTLESLRLGAKWAHRAKAPLSLALAG
;
A
#
# COMPACT_ATOMS: atom_id res chain seq x y z
N LEU A 1 -45.64 10.27 28.51
CA LEU A 1 -45.27 8.91 28.07
C LEU A 1 -44.18 9.06 27.02
N HIS A 2 -42.92 9.02 27.48
CA HIS A 2 -41.74 9.05 26.61
C HIS A 2 -41.74 7.78 25.77
N ALA A 3 -41.78 7.93 24.44
CA ALA A 3 -41.58 6.82 23.53
C ALA A 3 -40.12 6.36 23.68
N ASP A 4 -39.95 5.17 24.24
CA ASP A 4 -38.69 4.46 24.35
C ASP A 4 -38.05 4.29 22.95
N HIS A 5 -37.07 5.13 22.63
CA HIS A 5 -36.15 4.98 21.49
C HIS A 5 -35.17 3.80 21.68
N ARG A 6 -35.66 2.66 22.20
CA ARG A 6 -34.85 1.50 22.57
C ARG A 6 -34.91 0.33 21.58
N LEU A 7 -35.45 0.55 20.37
CA LEU A 7 -35.68 -0.51 19.38
C LEU A 7 -35.16 -0.21 17.96
N ALA A 8 -34.03 0.48 17.83
CA ALA A 8 -33.23 0.36 16.61
C ALA A 8 -32.15 -0.68 16.84
N VAL A 9 -32.53 -1.96 16.84
CA VAL A 9 -31.55 -3.02 16.51
C VAL A 9 -31.15 -2.72 15.06
N ALA A 10 -30.08 -1.94 14.90
CA ALA A 10 -29.54 -1.59 13.60
C ALA A 10 -29.28 -2.91 12.87
N ASN A 11 -30.08 -3.21 11.84
CA ASN A 11 -29.84 -4.39 11.03
C ASN A 11 -28.55 -4.12 10.24
N PRO A 12 -27.41 -4.76 10.59
CA PRO A 12 -26.12 -4.41 10.00
C PRO A 12 -26.08 -4.70 8.50
N GLN A 13 -26.87 -5.69 8.05
CA GLN A 13 -26.99 -6.04 6.64
C GLN A 13 -27.75 -4.96 5.87
N LEU A 14 -28.83 -4.43 6.46
CA LEU A 14 -29.60 -3.35 5.86
C LEU A 14 -28.80 -2.05 5.82
N ALA A 15 -28.03 -1.74 6.89
CA ALA A 15 -27.13 -0.60 6.91
C ALA A 15 -26.06 -0.71 5.82
N ARG A 16 -25.43 -1.88 5.68
CA ARG A 16 -24.47 -2.15 4.61
C ARG A 16 -25.09 -2.00 3.22
N PHE A 17 -26.30 -2.52 3.01
CA PHE A 17 -27.00 -2.39 1.73
C PHE A 17 -27.25 -0.92 1.33
N PHE A 18 -27.68 -0.09 2.28
CA PHE A 18 -27.85 1.35 2.02
C PHE A 18 -26.52 2.06 1.77
N LEU A 19 -25.46 1.70 2.51
CA LEU A 19 -24.10 2.20 2.28
C LEU A 19 -23.60 1.84 0.88
N GLU A 20 -23.79 0.60 0.44
CA GLU A 20 -23.41 0.14 -0.91
C GLU A 20 -24.12 0.97 -1.99
N LYS A 21 -25.43 1.19 -1.86
CA LYS A 21 -26.18 2.03 -2.81
C LYS A 21 -25.70 3.48 -2.83
N ALA A 22 -25.42 4.07 -1.66
CA ALA A 22 -24.94 5.45 -1.56
C ALA A 22 -23.50 5.60 -2.09
N ALA A 23 -22.64 4.62 -1.81
CA ALA A 23 -21.27 4.56 -2.30
C ALA A 23 -21.22 4.45 -3.83
N LEU A 24 -22.11 3.63 -4.42
CA LEU A 24 -22.28 3.51 -5.87
C LEU A 24 -22.77 4.81 -6.52
N ARG A 25 -23.45 5.68 -5.77
CA ARG A 25 -23.84 7.03 -6.22
C ARG A 25 -22.73 8.08 -6.05
N GLY A 26 -21.54 7.67 -5.64
CA GLY A 26 -20.39 8.56 -5.49
C GLY A 26 -20.37 9.37 -4.19
N GLN A 27 -21.17 9.01 -3.18
CA GLN A 27 -21.17 9.74 -1.91
C GLN A 27 -19.89 9.42 -1.12
N PRO A 28 -18.99 10.40 -0.88
CA PRO A 28 -17.67 10.12 -0.28
C PRO A 28 -17.78 9.49 1.12
N GLU A 29 -18.73 9.97 1.92
CA GLU A 29 -18.98 9.46 3.27
C GLU A 29 -19.39 7.97 3.26
N ALA A 30 -20.26 7.59 2.31
CA ALA A 30 -20.72 6.21 2.17
C ALA A 30 -19.60 5.30 1.65
N GLN A 31 -18.82 5.78 0.68
CA GLN A 31 -17.63 5.08 0.17
C GLN A 31 -16.61 4.86 1.29
N ARG A 32 -16.33 5.88 2.11
CA ARG A 32 -15.48 5.77 3.29
C ARG A 32 -15.99 4.70 4.25
N LYS A 33 -17.25 4.80 4.69
CA LYS A 33 -17.82 3.87 5.68
C LYS A 33 -17.84 2.44 5.15
N LEU A 34 -18.23 2.25 3.89
CA LEU A 34 -18.22 0.94 3.24
C LEU A 34 -16.80 0.38 3.17
N GLY A 35 -15.84 1.16 2.68
CA GLY A 35 -14.43 0.77 2.61
C GLY A 35 -13.86 0.41 3.99
N ALA A 36 -14.14 1.21 5.02
CA ALA A 36 -13.69 0.95 6.39
C ALA A 36 -14.28 -0.35 6.97
N LEU A 37 -15.56 -0.61 6.75
CA LEU A 37 -16.22 -1.85 7.19
C LEU A 37 -15.65 -3.07 6.47
N LEU A 38 -15.53 -3.00 5.14
CA LEU A 38 -14.97 -4.06 4.31
C LEU A 38 -13.51 -4.36 4.69
N LEU A 39 -12.70 -3.32 4.91
CA LEU A 39 -11.29 -3.48 5.25
C LEU A 39 -11.13 -4.13 6.62
N ARG A 40 -11.96 -3.77 7.60
CA ARG A 40 -11.97 -4.42 8.92
C ARG A 40 -12.32 -5.91 8.83
N GLU A 41 -13.23 -6.27 7.93
CA GLU A 41 -13.71 -7.65 7.71
C GLU A 41 -12.82 -8.46 6.75
N ALA A 42 -11.87 -7.81 6.06
CA ALA A 42 -11.03 -8.44 5.07
C ALA A 42 -10.14 -9.55 5.66
N ALA A 43 -10.31 -10.76 5.15
CA ALA A 43 -9.54 -11.94 5.55
C ALA A 43 -8.50 -12.36 4.50
N ALA A 44 -8.62 -11.86 3.27
CA ALA A 44 -7.65 -12.08 2.21
C ALA A 44 -7.43 -10.81 1.36
N LEU A 45 -6.52 -10.95 0.40
CA LEU A 45 -6.07 -9.86 -0.45
C LEU A 45 -7.21 -9.25 -1.29
N PRO A 46 -8.06 -10.02 -2.00
CA PRO A 46 -9.10 -9.42 -2.84
C PRO A 46 -10.10 -8.55 -2.07
N GLU A 47 -10.45 -8.94 -0.84
CA GLU A 47 -11.33 -8.15 0.03
C GLU A 47 -10.66 -6.85 0.45
N SER A 48 -9.36 -6.90 0.75
CA SER A 48 -8.56 -5.72 1.09
C SER A 48 -8.45 -4.77 -0.10
N GLU A 49 -8.18 -5.28 -1.30
CA GLU A 49 -8.12 -4.48 -2.54
C GLU A 49 -9.45 -3.78 -2.83
N MET A 50 -10.58 -4.49 -2.69
CA MET A 50 -11.91 -3.91 -2.86
C MET A 50 -12.17 -2.78 -1.85
N ALA A 51 -11.82 -3.00 -0.58
CA ALA A 51 -12.01 -2.02 0.46
C ALA A 51 -11.15 -0.75 0.25
N ILE A 52 -9.88 -0.95 -0.14
CA ILE A 52 -8.96 0.14 -0.49
C ILE A 52 -9.49 0.91 -1.71
N GLY A 53 -10.08 0.23 -2.70
CA GLY A 53 -10.69 0.89 -3.85
C GLY A 53 -11.79 1.89 -3.45
N TRP A 54 -12.66 1.52 -2.51
CA TRP A 54 -13.69 2.43 -1.99
C TRP A 54 -13.09 3.61 -1.21
N LEU A 55 -12.12 3.33 -0.33
CA LEU A 55 -11.43 4.37 0.43
C LEU A 55 -10.68 5.34 -0.49
N HIS A 56 -10.07 4.85 -1.57
CA HIS A 56 -9.38 5.67 -2.55
C HIS A 56 -10.33 6.61 -3.31
N GLN A 57 -11.53 6.14 -3.67
CA GLN A 57 -12.55 7.01 -4.28
C GLN A 57 -13.00 8.11 -3.31
N ALA A 58 -13.24 7.77 -2.05
CA ALA A 58 -13.61 8.76 -1.02
C ALA A 58 -12.49 9.79 -0.81
N ALA A 59 -11.23 9.33 -0.72
CA ALA A 59 -10.06 10.20 -0.56
C ALA A 59 -9.88 11.14 -1.75
N ALA A 60 -10.06 10.65 -2.98
CA ALA A 60 -10.00 11.46 -4.20
C ALA A 60 -11.11 12.53 -4.26
N ALA A 61 -12.24 12.29 -3.59
CA ALA A 61 -13.33 13.25 -3.43
C ALA A 61 -13.14 14.19 -2.21
N GLY A 62 -11.97 14.17 -1.57
CA GLY A 62 -11.62 15.07 -0.46
C GLY A 62 -12.00 14.55 0.94
N ASP A 63 -12.40 13.29 1.10
CA ASP A 63 -12.67 12.73 2.42
C ASP A 63 -11.36 12.49 3.19
N GLY A 64 -11.05 13.38 4.13
CA GLY A 64 -9.83 13.32 4.95
C GLY A 64 -9.76 12.10 5.88
N HIS A 65 -10.89 11.53 6.31
CA HIS A 65 -10.88 10.30 7.10
C HIS A 65 -10.48 9.10 6.26
N ALA A 66 -10.92 9.06 4.99
CA ALA A 66 -10.47 8.04 4.05
C ALA A 66 -8.96 8.14 3.78
N VAL A 67 -8.43 9.36 3.60
CA VAL A 67 -6.97 9.60 3.48
C VAL A 67 -6.23 9.02 4.68
N THR A 68 -6.65 9.34 5.90
CA THR A 68 -6.02 8.82 7.13
C THR A 68 -6.07 7.29 7.22
N LEU A 69 -7.17 6.66 6.80
CA LEU A 69 -7.25 5.20 6.76
C LEU A 69 -6.29 4.59 5.74
N LEU A 70 -6.18 5.17 4.53
CA LEU A 70 -5.23 4.71 3.53
C LEU A 70 -3.78 4.84 4.02
N GLN A 71 -3.44 5.98 4.65
CA GLN A 71 -2.12 6.20 5.25
C GLN A 71 -1.78 5.15 6.32
N SER A 72 -2.76 4.69 7.10
CA SER A 72 -2.53 3.65 8.12
C SER A 72 -2.11 2.28 7.56
N LEU A 73 -2.23 2.07 6.24
CA LEU A 73 -1.80 0.86 5.54
C LEU A 73 -0.36 0.95 4.99
N VAL A 74 0.23 2.15 5.01
CA VAL A 74 1.58 2.42 4.52
C VAL A 74 2.55 2.41 5.70
N LEU A 75 3.69 1.73 5.56
CA LEU A 75 4.72 1.76 6.59
C LEU A 75 5.47 3.09 6.55
N PRO A 76 5.86 3.65 7.70
CA PRO A 76 6.70 4.83 7.72
C PRO A 76 8.09 4.52 7.12
N VAL A 77 8.64 5.49 6.41
CA VAL A 77 10.01 5.51 5.87
C VAL A 77 10.63 6.84 6.31
N GLY A 78 11.96 6.90 6.45
CA GLY A 78 12.66 8.06 7.00
C GLY A 78 12.19 9.41 6.44
N ASP A 79 12.14 10.42 7.31
CA ASP A 79 11.46 11.70 7.10
C ASP A 79 12.14 12.62 6.06
N ASP A 80 13.37 12.33 5.64
CA ASP A 80 14.10 13.16 4.68
C ASP A 80 13.79 12.78 3.22
N ASP A 81 12.66 13.31 2.72
CA ASP A 81 12.24 13.11 1.33
C ASP A 81 13.22 13.74 0.32
N ALA A 82 13.84 14.87 0.64
CA ALA A 82 14.67 15.61 -0.30
C ALA A 82 16.01 14.90 -0.55
N GLU A 83 16.68 14.49 0.52
CA GLU A 83 17.93 13.73 0.43
C GLU A 83 17.71 12.41 -0.31
N ALA A 84 16.61 11.71 -0.01
CA ALA A 84 16.31 10.45 -0.64
C ALA A 84 15.99 10.59 -2.14
N VAL A 85 15.25 11.64 -2.55
CA VAL A 85 15.02 11.93 -3.98
C VAL A 85 16.34 12.19 -4.70
N PHE A 86 17.24 12.98 -4.10
CA PHE A 86 18.57 13.21 -4.67
C PHE A 86 19.38 11.91 -4.81
N ALA A 87 19.38 11.08 -3.77
CA ALA A 87 20.08 9.80 -3.79
C ALA A 87 19.50 8.81 -4.82
N VAL A 88 18.18 8.75 -4.99
CA VAL A 88 17.53 7.97 -6.08
C VAL A 88 18.05 8.42 -7.45
N GLU A 89 18.23 9.73 -7.65
CA GLU A 89 18.73 10.25 -8.92
C GLU A 89 20.22 9.92 -9.14
N GLN A 90 21.04 9.93 -8.09
CA GLN A 90 22.42 9.43 -8.19
C GLN A 90 22.47 7.93 -8.54
N VAL A 91 21.63 7.12 -7.88
CA VAL A 91 21.51 5.68 -8.17
C VAL A 91 21.08 5.46 -9.63
N ARG A 92 20.11 6.24 -10.13
CA ARG A 92 19.56 6.11 -11.48
C ARG A 92 20.61 6.20 -12.58
N ARG A 93 21.65 7.02 -12.38
CA ARG A 93 22.77 7.18 -13.34
C ARG A 93 23.59 5.89 -13.51
N SER A 94 23.60 5.03 -12.50
CA SER A 94 24.38 3.78 -12.50
C SER A 94 23.52 2.52 -12.64
N ASP A 95 22.34 2.50 -12.01
CA ASP A 95 21.41 1.38 -11.99
C ASP A 95 19.96 1.91 -12.00
N PRO A 96 19.36 2.12 -13.20
CA PRO A 96 17.98 2.59 -13.32
C PRO A 96 16.95 1.64 -12.70
N TRP A 97 17.22 0.34 -12.70
CA TRP A 97 16.33 -0.67 -12.12
C TRP A 97 16.23 -0.51 -10.62
N LEU A 98 17.39 -0.42 -9.95
CA LEU A 98 17.44 -0.17 -8.52
C LEU A 98 16.79 1.18 -8.18
N ALA A 99 17.04 2.23 -8.97
CA ALA A 99 16.43 3.55 -8.73
C ALA A 99 14.90 3.51 -8.73
N HIS A 100 14.28 2.76 -9.65
CA HIS A 100 12.83 2.56 -9.63
C HIS A 100 12.35 1.78 -8.40
N ARG A 101 13.09 0.76 -7.97
CA ARG A 101 12.77 0.00 -6.74
C ARG A 101 12.88 0.87 -5.49
N LEU A 102 13.89 1.73 -5.39
CA LEU A 102 14.03 2.67 -4.26
C LEU A 102 12.91 3.71 -4.24
N ALA A 103 12.54 4.24 -5.41
CA ALA A 103 11.43 5.17 -5.52
C ALA A 103 10.09 4.52 -5.09
N LEU A 104 9.83 3.28 -5.52
CA LEU A 104 8.68 2.50 -5.05
C LEU A 104 8.74 2.24 -3.55
N ALA A 105 9.93 1.91 -3.02
CA ALA A 105 10.12 1.62 -1.61
C ALA A 105 9.69 2.77 -0.72
N ARG A 106 10.10 3.99 -1.07
CA ARG A 106 9.69 5.21 -0.38
C ARG A 106 8.20 5.51 -0.56
N ALA A 107 7.72 5.52 -1.80
CA ALA A 107 6.35 5.90 -2.10
C ALA A 107 5.29 5.00 -1.45
N PHE A 108 5.62 3.73 -1.20
CA PHE A 108 4.69 2.72 -0.70
C PHE A 108 5.09 2.10 0.65
N GLY A 109 6.12 2.63 1.32
CA GLY A 109 6.60 2.06 2.58
C GLY A 109 6.91 0.56 2.45
N LEU A 110 7.75 0.22 1.48
CA LEU A 110 8.15 -1.18 1.27
C LEU A 110 9.33 -1.51 2.16
N THR A 111 9.31 -2.71 2.74
CA THR A 111 10.54 -3.28 3.31
C THR A 111 11.55 -3.54 2.18
N LYS A 112 12.83 -3.66 2.54
CA LYS A 112 13.90 -3.97 1.57
C LYS A 112 13.59 -5.21 0.73
N LEU A 113 13.07 -6.26 1.37
CA LEU A 113 12.69 -7.49 0.68
C LEU A 113 11.52 -7.26 -0.29
N GLU A 114 10.46 -6.57 0.14
CA GLU A 114 9.33 -6.24 -0.73
C GLU A 114 9.79 -5.40 -1.93
N ALA A 115 10.61 -4.37 -1.71
CA ALA A 115 11.13 -3.50 -2.78
C ALA A 115 12.00 -4.25 -3.80
N LEU A 116 12.82 -5.20 -3.34
CA LEU A 116 13.68 -6.00 -4.21
C LEU A 116 12.93 -7.14 -4.92
N CYS A 117 11.74 -7.51 -4.46
CA CYS A 117 10.95 -8.61 -5.03
C CYS A 117 9.70 -8.15 -5.79
N VAL A 118 9.18 -6.95 -5.54
CA VAL A 118 7.94 -6.48 -6.15
C VAL A 118 8.06 -6.50 -7.67
N ASP A 119 6.98 -6.92 -8.32
CA ASP A 119 6.78 -6.77 -9.74
C ASP A 119 5.88 -5.55 -9.97
N PRO A 120 6.42 -4.41 -10.43
CA PRO A 120 5.61 -3.20 -10.58
C PRO A 120 4.56 -3.31 -11.69
N VAL A 121 4.78 -4.19 -12.68
CA VAL A 121 3.84 -4.36 -13.80
C VAL A 121 2.61 -5.11 -13.30
N ASP A 122 2.81 -6.25 -12.66
CA ASP A 122 1.69 -7.10 -12.22
C ASP A 122 1.05 -6.55 -10.92
N GLY A 123 1.83 -5.81 -10.13
CA GLY A 123 1.40 -5.20 -8.88
C GLY A 123 0.62 -3.90 -9.03
N LEU A 124 0.70 -3.20 -10.16
CA LEU A 124 0.05 -1.89 -10.33
C LEU A 124 -1.47 -2.00 -10.23
N ARG A 125 -2.09 -1.07 -9.51
CA ARG A 125 -3.54 -0.90 -9.39
C ARG A 125 -3.92 0.57 -9.58
N PRO A 126 -5.15 0.89 -10.00
CA PRO A 126 -5.61 2.28 -10.08
C PRO A 126 -5.55 3.05 -8.76
N TRP A 127 -5.58 2.35 -7.62
CA TRP A 127 -5.54 2.92 -6.28
C TRP A 127 -4.17 2.81 -5.59
N GLY A 128 -3.17 2.14 -6.21
CA GLY A 128 -1.88 1.90 -5.55
C GLY A 128 -1.11 0.70 -6.10
N LEU A 129 -0.53 -0.10 -5.20
CA LEU A 129 0.40 -1.18 -5.52
C LEU A 129 0.10 -2.43 -4.68
N VAL A 130 0.17 -3.60 -5.32
CA VAL A 130 0.16 -4.90 -4.67
C VAL A 130 1.57 -5.48 -4.72
N VAL A 131 2.12 -5.79 -3.54
CA VAL A 131 3.29 -6.65 -3.45
C VAL A 131 2.80 -8.10 -3.42
N GLY A 132 3.16 -8.85 -4.47
CA GLY A 132 2.78 -10.26 -4.61
C GLY A 132 3.42 -11.18 -3.58
N LYS A 133 3.00 -12.46 -3.60
CA LYS A 133 3.59 -13.47 -2.72
C LYS A 133 5.08 -13.61 -3.02
N ASN A 134 5.93 -13.53 -2.00
CA ASN A 134 7.37 -13.70 -2.19
C ASN A 134 7.71 -15.20 -2.38
N PRO A 135 8.17 -15.64 -3.57
CA PRO A 135 8.44 -17.06 -3.82
C PRO A 135 9.68 -17.58 -3.09
N PHE A 136 10.57 -16.70 -2.63
CA PHE A 136 11.82 -17.08 -1.95
C PHE A 136 11.66 -17.30 -0.45
N ILE A 137 10.46 -17.08 0.11
CA ILE A 137 10.18 -17.22 1.54
C ILE A 137 9.15 -18.33 1.75
N ALA A 138 9.63 -19.46 2.30
CA ALA A 138 8.80 -20.65 2.54
C ALA A 138 7.68 -20.42 3.56
N GLN A 139 7.94 -19.57 4.56
CA GLN A 139 6.96 -19.26 5.60
C GLN A 139 5.80 -18.44 5.01
N ALA A 140 4.64 -19.07 4.87
CA ALA A 140 3.45 -18.48 4.23
C ALA A 140 3.05 -17.11 4.80
N ARG A 141 3.17 -16.92 6.13
CA ARG A 141 2.88 -15.63 6.78
C ARG A 141 3.82 -14.52 6.36
N LEU A 142 5.11 -14.82 6.16
CA LEU A 142 6.11 -13.83 5.76
C LEU A 142 6.03 -13.54 4.26
N SER A 143 5.78 -14.55 3.44
CA SER A 143 5.63 -14.41 1.99
C SER A 143 4.28 -13.88 1.54
N ALA A 144 3.30 -13.73 2.43
CA ALA A 144 1.95 -13.30 2.06
C ALA A 144 1.94 -11.95 1.32
N PRO A 145 1.07 -11.79 0.30
CA PRO A 145 0.95 -10.55 -0.43
C PRO A 145 0.39 -9.42 0.44
N ARG A 146 0.59 -8.18 0.01
CA ARG A 146 0.11 -6.98 0.69
C ARG A 146 -0.40 -5.95 -0.32
N ALA A 147 -1.61 -5.43 -0.09
CA ALA A 147 -2.17 -4.31 -0.82
C ALA A 147 -1.75 -2.99 -0.14
N ILE A 148 -1.27 -2.04 -0.93
CA ILE A 148 -0.68 -0.79 -0.41
C ILE A 148 -1.24 0.38 -1.21
N PRO A 149 -2.05 1.26 -0.62
CA PRO A 149 -2.61 2.39 -1.34
C PRO A 149 -1.56 3.43 -1.68
N ALA A 150 -1.75 4.08 -2.82
CA ALA A 150 -1.10 5.35 -3.06
C ALA A 150 -1.76 6.40 -2.16
N VAL A 151 -0.95 7.08 -1.34
CA VAL A 151 -1.43 8.14 -0.42
C VAL A 151 -1.25 9.54 -1.00
N SER A 152 -0.76 9.63 -2.23
CA SER A 152 -0.63 10.85 -3.02
C SER A 152 -0.58 10.54 -4.52
N ASP A 153 -0.91 11.51 -5.35
CA ASP A 153 -0.77 11.40 -6.80
C ASP A 153 0.68 11.15 -7.23
N ALA A 154 1.63 11.72 -6.48
CA ALA A 154 3.06 11.49 -6.70
C ALA A 154 3.46 10.01 -6.45
N ALA A 155 2.88 9.36 -5.44
CA ALA A 155 3.10 7.95 -5.17
C ALA A 155 2.51 7.08 -6.30
N LEU A 156 1.29 7.37 -6.76
CA LEU A 156 0.67 6.65 -7.86
C LEU A 156 1.46 6.83 -9.16
N GLY A 157 1.89 8.06 -9.47
CA GLY A 157 2.75 8.35 -10.63
C GLY A 157 4.10 7.63 -10.56
N THR A 158 4.63 7.41 -9.35
CA THR A 158 5.86 6.61 -9.15
C THR A 158 5.64 5.15 -9.51
N ALA A 159 4.51 4.57 -9.11
CA ALA A 159 4.15 3.20 -9.50
C ALA A 159 3.96 3.05 -11.00
N GLN A 160 3.26 4.00 -11.63
CA GLN A 160 3.04 4.00 -13.08
C GLN A 160 4.34 4.10 -13.87
N ARG A 161 5.26 5.00 -13.48
CA ARG A 161 6.58 5.12 -14.12
C ARG A 161 7.42 3.86 -13.96
N ALA A 162 7.39 3.24 -12.78
CA ALA A 162 8.07 1.97 -12.56
C ALA A 162 7.47 0.85 -13.43
N ALA A 163 6.15 0.68 -13.42
CA ALA A 163 5.47 -0.30 -14.27
C ALA A 163 5.79 -0.11 -15.76
N ALA A 164 5.80 1.13 -16.25
CA ALA A 164 6.16 1.43 -17.64
C ALA A 164 7.61 1.02 -17.96
N PHE A 165 8.56 1.34 -17.08
CA PHE A 165 9.97 0.98 -17.26
C PHE A 165 10.19 -0.54 -17.26
N PHE A 166 9.63 -1.25 -16.27
CA PHE A 166 9.72 -2.71 -16.17
C PHE A 166 8.94 -3.44 -17.28
N GLY A 167 7.87 -2.84 -17.79
CA GLY A 167 7.08 -3.38 -18.88
C GLY A 167 7.81 -3.34 -20.22
N GLN A 168 8.53 -2.25 -20.50
CA GLN A 168 9.33 -2.09 -21.74
C GLN A 168 10.43 -3.16 -21.82
N SER A 169 11.14 -3.40 -20.71
CA SER A 169 12.24 -4.36 -20.66
C SER A 169 11.80 -5.83 -20.74
N ARG A 170 10.53 -6.16 -20.42
CA ARG A 170 9.97 -7.51 -20.67
C ARG A 170 9.90 -7.86 -22.16
N GLY A 171 9.78 -6.85 -23.04
CA GLY A 171 9.71 -7.03 -24.50
C GLY A 171 11.08 -7.01 -25.20
N GLU A 172 12.09 -6.44 -24.56
CA GLU A 172 13.45 -6.33 -25.12
C GLU A 172 14.27 -7.59 -24.81
N SER A 173 14.70 -8.29 -25.86
CA SER A 173 15.58 -9.46 -25.75
C SER A 173 17.00 -9.05 -25.33
N GLY A 174 17.23 -8.71 -24.07
CA GLY A 174 18.58 -8.49 -23.55
C GLY A 174 18.69 -7.84 -22.17
N ALA A 175 17.76 -6.97 -21.79
CA ALA A 175 17.85 -6.24 -20.53
C ALA A 175 17.10 -6.98 -19.40
N SER A 176 17.81 -7.81 -18.64
CA SER A 176 17.28 -8.47 -17.44
C SER A 176 17.91 -7.90 -16.19
N GLU A 177 17.08 -7.53 -15.22
CA GLU A 177 17.52 -7.12 -13.89
C GLU A 177 18.23 -8.27 -13.13
N GLY A 178 17.95 -9.53 -13.50
CA GLY A 178 18.47 -10.71 -12.81
C GLY A 178 17.69 -11.08 -11.54
N ASP A 179 18.18 -12.10 -10.84
CA ASP A 179 17.51 -12.69 -9.68
C ASP A 179 17.62 -11.83 -8.40
N LEU A 180 16.96 -12.26 -7.31
CA LEU A 180 17.01 -11.55 -6.02
C LEU A 180 18.43 -11.39 -5.50
N ARG A 181 19.27 -12.44 -5.61
CA ARG A 181 20.64 -12.41 -5.13
C ARG A 181 21.48 -11.36 -5.85
N SER A 182 21.34 -11.27 -7.17
CA SER A 182 22.03 -10.29 -8.00
C SER A 182 21.57 -8.87 -7.68
N ARG A 183 20.26 -8.67 -7.52
CA ARG A 183 19.66 -7.38 -7.11
C ARG A 183 20.18 -6.92 -5.75
N SER A 184 20.18 -7.80 -4.74
CA SER A 184 20.72 -7.50 -3.41
C SER A 184 22.21 -7.15 -3.43
N LEU A 185 23.01 -7.84 -4.25
CA LEU A 185 24.45 -7.57 -4.36
C LEU A 185 24.72 -6.21 -5.02
N ARG A 186 24.00 -5.88 -6.09
CA ARG A 186 24.13 -4.57 -6.76
C ARG A 186 23.72 -3.44 -5.83
N GLN A 187 22.61 -3.61 -5.11
CA GLN A 187 22.16 -2.63 -4.11
C GLN A 187 23.23 -2.37 -3.06
N ARG A 188 23.75 -3.42 -2.40
CA ARG A 188 24.77 -3.27 -1.36
C ARG A 188 26.01 -2.56 -1.88
N ARG A 189 26.58 -3.02 -3.00
CA ARG A 189 27.79 -2.42 -3.59
C ARG A 189 27.61 -0.96 -3.97
N LEU A 190 26.43 -0.59 -4.49
CA LEU A 190 26.17 0.78 -4.88
C LEU A 190 25.94 1.68 -3.66
N PHE A 191 25.27 1.17 -2.63
CA PHE A 191 25.09 1.88 -1.37
C PHE A 191 26.43 2.12 -0.69
N ASP A 192 27.28 1.10 -0.58
CA ASP A 192 28.64 1.21 -0.03
C ASP A 192 29.47 2.27 -0.78
N ARG A 193 29.35 2.31 -2.11
CA ARG A 193 30.08 3.27 -2.96
C ARG A 193 29.57 4.71 -2.80
N LEU A 194 28.25 4.88 -2.68
CA LEU A 194 27.60 6.19 -2.60
C LEU A 194 27.41 6.68 -1.16
N GLY A 195 27.76 5.87 -0.15
CA GLY A 195 27.55 6.20 1.26
C GLY A 195 26.07 6.27 1.67
N LEU A 196 25.22 5.44 1.06
CA LEU A 196 23.77 5.45 1.30
C LEU A 196 23.35 4.46 2.40
N ASP A 197 22.37 4.86 3.21
CA ASP A 197 21.77 4.02 4.24
C ASP A 197 20.47 3.37 3.77
N ASP A 198 20.19 2.14 4.19
CA ASP A 198 18.94 1.42 3.89
C ASP A 198 17.70 2.15 4.46
N ALA A 199 17.80 2.77 5.64
CA ALA A 199 16.71 3.48 6.30
C ALA A 199 16.23 4.72 5.53
N MET A 200 17.05 5.22 4.61
CA MET A 200 16.68 6.28 3.68
C MET A 200 15.65 5.81 2.65
N PHE A 201 15.44 4.50 2.42
CA PHE A 201 14.51 4.05 1.37
C PHE A 201 13.52 2.99 1.81
N PHE A 202 13.92 2.16 2.77
CA PHE A 202 13.15 0.98 3.15
C PHE A 202 12.51 1.17 4.51
N ALA A 203 11.25 0.76 4.62
CA ALA A 203 10.59 0.66 5.91
C ALA A 203 11.22 -0.48 6.74
N ASP A 204 11.45 -0.23 8.02
CA ASP A 204 11.72 -1.28 8.99
C ASP A 204 10.39 -1.76 9.60
N ALA A 205 10.13 -3.06 9.50
CA ALA A 205 8.89 -3.66 9.97
C ALA A 205 9.09 -5.10 10.39
N THR A 206 8.58 -5.42 11.57
CA THR A 206 8.54 -6.81 12.05
C THR A 206 7.54 -7.64 11.24
N SER A 207 7.69 -8.96 11.31
CA SER A 207 6.72 -9.90 10.74
C SER A 207 5.31 -9.69 11.30
N MET A 208 5.19 -9.39 12.59
CA MET A 208 3.91 -9.08 13.24
C MET A 208 3.30 -7.79 12.68
N THR A 209 4.12 -6.77 12.47
CA THR A 209 3.70 -5.50 11.87
C THR A 209 3.18 -5.73 10.45
N LEU A 210 3.90 -6.45 9.60
CA LEU A 210 3.45 -6.77 8.25
C LEU A 210 2.17 -7.61 8.24
N GLU A 211 2.05 -8.59 9.13
CA GLU A 211 0.83 -9.40 9.26
C GLU A 211 -0.37 -8.53 9.67
N SER A 212 -0.14 -7.52 10.51
CA SER A 212 -1.20 -6.56 10.87
C SER A 212 -1.72 -5.75 9.69
N LEU A 213 -0.91 -5.54 8.65
CA LEU A 213 -1.31 -4.80 7.45
C LEU A 213 -1.93 -5.69 6.36
N ARG A 214 -1.94 -7.01 6.56
CA ARG A 214 -2.47 -8.01 5.61
C ARG A 214 -3.83 -8.56 6.03
N LEU A 215 -4.15 -8.50 7.33
CA LEU A 215 -5.38 -9.01 7.89
C LEU A 215 -6.21 -7.87 8.48
N GLY A 216 -7.42 -7.68 7.95
CA GLY A 216 -8.32 -6.59 8.31
C GLY A 216 -8.57 -6.45 9.81
N ALA A 217 -8.80 -7.58 10.50
CA ALA A 217 -9.03 -7.58 11.95
C ALA A 217 -7.81 -7.09 12.76
N LYS A 218 -6.59 -7.46 12.34
CA LYS A 218 -5.35 -7.02 13.00
C LYS A 218 -5.04 -5.55 12.69
N TRP A 219 -5.26 -5.15 11.44
CA TRP A 219 -5.17 -3.75 11.03
C TRP A 219 -6.13 -2.88 11.85
N ALA A 220 -7.40 -3.28 11.96
CA ALA A 220 -8.43 -2.55 12.68
C ALA A 220 -8.10 -2.37 14.17
N HIS A 221 -7.45 -3.36 14.80
CA HIS A 221 -6.97 -3.22 16.17
C HIS A 221 -5.88 -2.14 16.27
N ARG A 222 -4.92 -2.11 15.34
CA ARG A 222 -3.85 -1.10 15.28
C ARG A 222 -4.39 0.29 14.93
N ALA A 223 -5.31 0.37 13.97
CA ALA A 223 -5.91 1.59 13.45
C ALA A 223 -7.21 1.97 14.19
N LYS A 224 -7.38 1.55 15.45
CA LYS A 224 -8.65 1.69 16.19
C LYS A 224 -9.17 3.12 16.22
N ALA A 225 -8.31 4.10 16.49
CA ALA A 225 -8.69 5.50 16.56
C ALA A 225 -9.16 6.06 15.20
N PRO A 226 -8.35 6.02 14.12
CA PRO A 226 -8.79 6.51 12.81
C PRO A 226 -9.98 5.70 12.26
N LEU A 227 -10.06 4.39 12.51
CA LEU A 227 -11.20 3.57 12.13
C LEU A 227 -12.49 4.00 12.84
N SER A 228 -12.42 4.31 14.14
CA SER A 228 -13.60 4.77 14.88
C SER A 228 -14.09 6.12 14.35
N LEU A 229 -13.17 7.04 14.06
CA LEU A 229 -13.49 8.34 13.44
C LEU A 229 -14.08 8.16 12.03
N ALA A 230 -13.50 7.26 11.23
CA ALA A 230 -13.98 6.97 9.88
C ALA A 230 -15.28 6.15 9.83
N LEU A 231 -15.78 5.66 10.96
CA LEU A 231 -17.11 5.05 11.06
C LEU A 231 -18.11 5.97 11.78
N ALA A 232 -17.60 6.96 12.53
CA ALA A 232 -18.38 8.03 13.12
C ALA A 232 -18.76 9.08 12.06
N GLY A 233 -19.87 9.78 12.33
CA GLY A 233 -20.49 10.72 11.40
C GLY A 233 -21.18 9.99 10.29
#